data_AF-A0A9W2Z0U2-F1
#
_entry.id   AF-A0A9W2Z0U2-F1
#
_cell.length_a   1.000
_cell.length_b   1.000
_cell.length_c   1.000
_cell.angle_alpha   90.00
_cell.angle_beta   90.00
_cell.angle_gamma   90.00
#
_symmetry.space_group_name_H-M   'P 1'
#
loop_
_entity.id
_entity.type
_entity.pdbx_description
1 polymer ?
#
loop_
_entity_poly.entity_id
_entity_poly.type
_entity_poly.pdbx_seq_one_letter_code
_entity_poly.pdbx_strand_id
1 'polypeptide(L)'
;MNIYQTVAAFSIMYVNWIVEVLPMEMLVDPQTIEPGITEHLLINCSISKSSDSKLAFLYSITISRTADNESETSFEVASVNIFTKEVTQNNTEVEGAVSVGQLNKNGESFLSLQFMYPVQRMVGIYKCEAHGMSPSGKPATENSFKNVKMRNLDFTSVAEQLKLIKIQSAKTISEINERIIKQASEFQKEKGLKDVALDGLRNELVVKNQEILDLKQVLGELNTTTVNFIKALNARLESSSQWFFKVSPVYKGRRYYLSQQDPVVRSEEAMATCVFYGGYLAEIDDMEEHAFVVTFIKQFSGFNHVLLGGTDEGHEGLWLYRNSNSTLPSWAITQRQGTLYNCQYLYKGDNWAALDSHCYLNLSPFPARFLCEIPKTVI
;
A
#
# COMPACT_ATOMS: atom_id res chain seq x y z
N MET A 1 43.06 -39.39 54.05
CA MET A 1 43.82 -40.59 54.49
C MET A 1 43.42 -41.72 53.55
N ASN A 2 44.33 -42.06 52.63
CA ASN A 2 44.22 -43.10 51.59
C ASN A 2 44.35 -44.49 52.22
N ILE A 3 43.62 -45.51 51.71
CA ILE A 3 44.14 -46.89 51.58
C ILE A 3 43.56 -47.57 50.30
N TYR A 4 44.45 -47.68 49.31
CA TYR A 4 44.77 -48.78 48.37
C TYR A 4 43.76 -49.42 47.39
N GLN A 5 44.15 -49.32 46.11
CA GLN A 5 43.86 -50.19 44.96
C GLN A 5 44.52 -51.57 45.07
N THR A 6 43.88 -52.58 44.48
CA THR A 6 44.56 -53.66 43.72
C THR A 6 43.67 -54.10 42.56
N VAL A 7 44.28 -54.23 41.38
CA VAL A 7 43.71 -54.68 40.10
C VAL A 7 44.47 -55.94 39.68
N ALA A 8 43.77 -56.99 39.23
CA ALA A 8 44.31 -58.07 38.39
C ALA A 8 43.13 -58.68 37.59
N ALA A 9 42.97 -58.31 36.32
CA ALA A 9 43.52 -58.99 35.13
C ALA A 9 42.73 -60.26 34.75
N PHE A 10 41.71 -60.08 33.91
CA PHE A 10 40.95 -61.14 33.25
C PHE A 10 41.67 -61.58 31.97
N SER A 11 42.03 -62.87 31.91
CA SER A 11 42.47 -63.54 30.69
C SER A 11 41.27 -63.81 29.78
N ILE A 12 41.20 -63.12 28.64
CA ILE A 12 40.22 -63.41 27.58
C ILE A 12 40.83 -64.49 26.68
N MET A 13 40.38 -65.74 26.84
CA MET A 13 40.59 -66.78 25.83
C MET A 13 39.74 -66.44 24.60
N TYR A 14 40.39 -66.12 23.50
CA TYR A 14 39.78 -66.08 22.18
C TYR A 14 39.34 -67.50 21.79
N VAL A 15 38.05 -67.81 21.99
CA VAL A 15 37.42 -68.93 21.30
C VAL A 15 36.98 -68.40 19.95
N ASN A 16 37.78 -68.63 18.91
CA ASN A 16 37.37 -68.46 17.52
C ASN A 16 36.23 -69.44 17.24
N TRP A 17 35.00 -69.00 17.49
CA TRP A 17 33.85 -69.57 16.81
C TRP A 17 33.94 -69.12 15.36
N ILE A 18 34.41 -70.02 14.49
CA ILE A 18 34.12 -69.91 13.07
C ILE A 18 32.60 -70.07 12.97
N VAL A 19 31.87 -68.95 12.99
CA VAL A 19 30.50 -68.93 12.51
C VAL A 19 30.63 -69.16 11.02
N GLU A 20 30.33 -70.37 10.56
CA GLU A 20 30.00 -70.61 9.15
C GLU A 20 28.84 -69.67 8.81
N VAL A 21 29.16 -68.50 8.25
CA VAL A 21 28.17 -67.59 7.71
C VAL A 21 27.58 -68.28 6.50
N LEU A 22 26.41 -68.88 6.67
CA LEU A 22 25.62 -69.39 5.56
C LEU A 22 25.46 -68.24 4.55
N PRO A 23 25.75 -68.47 3.26
CA PRO A 23 25.79 -67.40 2.27
C PRO A 23 24.44 -66.67 2.11
N MET A 24 23.34 -67.26 2.59
CA MET A 24 21.98 -66.76 2.48
C MET A 24 21.25 -66.79 3.84
N GLU A 25 20.63 -65.66 4.22
CA GLU A 25 19.91 -65.49 5.48
C GLU A 25 18.46 -65.03 5.26
N MET A 26 17.54 -65.58 6.06
CA MET A 26 16.16 -65.12 6.15
C MET A 26 15.83 -64.64 7.57
N LEU A 27 15.40 -63.39 7.64
CA LEU A 27 15.01 -62.67 8.85
C LEU A 27 13.50 -62.40 8.85
N VAL A 28 12.90 -62.61 10.02
CA VAL A 28 11.48 -62.34 10.29
C VAL A 28 11.39 -61.68 11.66
N ASP A 29 10.80 -60.48 11.73
CA ASP A 29 10.66 -59.70 12.96
C ASP A 29 9.32 -58.94 13.02
N PRO A 30 8.47 -59.16 14.05
CA PRO A 30 8.59 -60.19 15.07
C PRO A 30 8.25 -61.59 14.52
N GLN A 31 8.82 -62.64 15.12
CA GLN A 31 8.51 -64.03 14.75
C GLN A 31 7.10 -64.48 15.14
N THR A 32 6.40 -63.70 15.97
CA THR A 32 5.02 -63.95 16.36
C THR A 32 4.21 -62.68 16.20
N ILE A 33 3.11 -62.74 15.46
CA ILE A 33 2.18 -61.62 15.29
C ILE A 33 0.90 -61.83 16.09
N GLU A 34 0.38 -60.74 16.64
CA GLU A 34 -0.92 -60.62 17.31
C GLU A 34 -1.77 -59.65 16.47
N PRO A 35 -2.67 -60.13 15.60
CA PRO A 35 -3.46 -59.28 14.73
C PRO A 35 -4.20 -58.17 15.51
N GLY A 36 -4.05 -56.92 15.08
CA GLY A 36 -4.64 -55.75 15.75
C GLY A 36 -3.80 -55.15 16.90
N ILE A 37 -2.71 -55.80 17.31
CA ILE A 37 -1.75 -55.27 18.30
C ILE A 37 -0.37 -55.07 17.68
N THR A 38 0.13 -56.08 16.95
CA THR A 38 1.43 -55.97 16.28
C THR A 38 1.36 -54.84 15.26
N GLU A 39 2.27 -53.87 15.37
CA GLU A 39 2.28 -52.69 14.51
C GLU A 39 2.92 -52.98 13.15
N HIS A 40 3.95 -53.83 13.11
CA HIS A 40 4.68 -54.15 11.89
C HIS A 40 5.18 -55.61 11.86
N LEU A 41 5.35 -56.16 10.65
CA LEU A 41 6.03 -57.43 10.37
C LEU A 41 7.04 -57.22 9.25
N LEU A 42 8.32 -57.49 9.52
CA LEU A 42 9.44 -57.39 8.59
C LEU A 42 9.87 -58.79 8.13
N ILE A 43 10.00 -58.97 6.82
CA ILE A 43 10.53 -60.19 6.20
C ILE A 43 11.66 -59.78 5.27
N ASN A 44 12.88 -60.15 5.63
CA ASN A 44 14.06 -59.78 4.87
C ASN A 44 14.85 -61.03 4.48
N CYS A 45 15.17 -61.14 3.21
CA CYS A 45 16.07 -62.15 2.69
C CYS A 45 17.31 -61.48 2.14
N SER A 46 18.48 -61.88 2.63
CA SER A 46 19.75 -61.39 2.14
C SER A 46 20.71 -62.51 1.75
N ILE A 47 21.54 -62.22 0.75
CA ILE A 47 22.59 -63.11 0.27
C ILE A 47 23.88 -62.31 0.12
N SER A 48 24.93 -62.81 0.75
CA SER A 48 26.27 -62.23 0.73
C SER A 48 27.21 -63.12 -0.08
N LYS A 49 28.13 -62.50 -0.83
CA LYS A 49 29.08 -63.21 -1.68
C LYS A 49 30.21 -63.78 -0.82
N SER A 50 29.98 -64.91 -0.16
CA SER A 50 31.04 -65.64 0.54
C SER A 50 31.94 -66.36 -0.48
N SER A 51 33.19 -66.63 -0.08
CA SER A 51 34.17 -67.42 -0.85
C SER A 51 33.68 -68.85 -1.17
N ASP A 52 32.65 -69.33 -0.46
CA ASP A 52 32.05 -70.66 -0.57
C ASP A 52 30.63 -70.64 -1.19
N SER A 53 30.21 -69.50 -1.74
CA SER A 53 28.87 -69.39 -2.33
C SER A 53 28.71 -70.34 -3.51
N LYS A 54 27.66 -71.18 -3.47
CA LYS A 54 27.28 -72.04 -4.62
C LYS A 54 26.86 -71.23 -5.84
N LEU A 55 26.72 -69.91 -5.72
CA LEU A 55 26.34 -68.98 -6.79
C LEU A 55 27.50 -68.02 -7.09
N ALA A 56 28.11 -68.16 -8.27
CA ALA A 56 29.10 -67.22 -8.81
C ALA A 56 28.43 -65.97 -9.44
N PHE A 57 27.21 -66.12 -9.94
CA PHE A 57 26.41 -65.04 -10.51
C PHE A 57 24.95 -65.17 -10.06
N LEU A 58 24.40 -64.11 -9.45
CA LEU A 58 23.01 -64.05 -9.00
C LEU A 58 22.17 -63.30 -10.04
N TYR A 59 21.04 -63.87 -10.45
CA TYR A 59 20.12 -63.21 -11.39
C TYR A 59 18.73 -62.94 -10.82
N SER A 60 18.29 -63.63 -9.76
CA SER A 60 17.06 -63.26 -9.03
C SER A 60 17.04 -63.72 -7.57
N ILE A 61 16.23 -63.04 -6.77
CA ILE A 61 15.82 -63.45 -5.42
C ILE A 61 14.30 -63.47 -5.39
N THR A 62 13.73 -64.55 -4.85
CA THR A 62 12.28 -64.76 -4.74
C THR A 62 11.94 -65.13 -3.31
N ILE A 63 10.97 -64.44 -2.72
CA ILE A 63 10.34 -64.82 -1.45
C ILE A 63 9.00 -65.45 -1.77
N SER A 64 8.81 -66.68 -1.32
CA SER A 64 7.56 -67.42 -1.37
C SER A 64 7.08 -67.78 0.02
N ARG A 65 5.80 -68.08 0.16
CA ARG A 65 5.15 -68.39 1.43
C ARG A 65 4.26 -69.59 1.30
N THR A 66 4.29 -70.44 2.32
CA THR A 66 3.40 -71.58 2.47
C THR A 66 2.57 -71.39 3.75
N ALA A 67 1.26 -71.62 3.66
CA ALA A 67 0.35 -71.42 4.78
C ALA A 67 0.61 -72.41 5.94
N ASP A 68 0.97 -73.66 5.64
CA ASP A 68 1.30 -74.71 6.62
C ASP A 68 2.30 -75.75 6.07
N ASN A 69 2.92 -76.54 6.96
CA ASN A 69 3.91 -77.58 6.63
C ASN A 69 3.37 -78.73 5.74
N GLU A 70 2.04 -78.85 5.59
CA GLU A 70 1.39 -79.94 4.86
C GLU A 70 0.88 -79.55 3.46
N SER A 71 0.88 -78.26 3.11
CA SER A 71 0.41 -77.83 1.79
C SER A 71 1.55 -77.78 0.76
N GLU A 72 1.41 -78.50 -0.35
CA GLU A 72 2.35 -78.44 -1.49
C GLU A 72 2.29 -77.09 -2.25
N THR A 73 1.30 -76.23 -1.96
CA THR A 73 1.10 -74.95 -2.63
C THR A 73 1.92 -73.84 -1.98
N SER A 74 3.02 -73.45 -2.63
CA SER A 74 3.80 -72.26 -2.28
C SER A 74 3.35 -71.07 -3.13
N PHE A 75 3.13 -69.91 -2.51
CA PHE A 75 2.73 -68.68 -3.18
C PHE A 75 3.93 -67.73 -3.28
N GLU A 76 4.26 -67.26 -4.48
CA GLU A 76 5.25 -66.19 -4.65
C GLU A 76 4.70 -64.89 -4.05
N VAL A 77 5.43 -64.31 -3.11
CA VAL A 77 5.07 -63.08 -2.39
C VAL A 77 5.71 -61.88 -3.08
N ALA A 78 7.02 -61.98 -3.34
CA ALA A 78 7.77 -60.96 -4.07
C ALA A 78 9.02 -61.56 -4.73
N SER A 79 9.46 -60.95 -5.82
CA SER A 79 10.74 -61.28 -6.46
C SER A 79 11.44 -60.03 -7.01
N VAL A 80 12.75 -60.12 -7.14
CA VAL A 80 13.59 -59.12 -7.82
C VAL A 80 14.54 -59.84 -8.76
N ASN A 81 14.69 -59.35 -9.99
CA ASN A 81 15.56 -59.96 -10.99
C ASN A 81 16.42 -58.90 -11.72
N ILE A 82 17.47 -59.35 -12.40
CA ILE A 82 18.42 -58.46 -13.09
C ILE A 82 17.86 -57.76 -14.34
N PHE A 83 16.73 -58.23 -14.86
CA PHE A 83 16.10 -57.70 -16.07
C PHE A 83 15.21 -56.51 -15.74
N THR A 84 14.31 -56.66 -14.77
CA THR A 84 13.42 -55.60 -14.31
C THR A 84 14.12 -54.64 -13.35
N LYS A 85 15.03 -55.16 -12.51
CA LYS A 85 15.68 -54.44 -11.39
C LYS A 85 14.72 -53.79 -10.38
N GLU A 86 13.42 -54.02 -10.54
CA GLU A 86 12.36 -53.60 -9.65
C GLU A 86 11.77 -54.85 -8.96
N VAL A 87 11.25 -54.63 -7.75
CA VAL A 87 10.54 -55.68 -7.01
C VAL A 87 9.18 -55.89 -7.65
N THR A 88 8.91 -57.13 -8.07
CA THR A 88 7.59 -57.58 -8.50
C THR A 88 6.89 -58.20 -7.30
N GLN A 89 5.66 -57.80 -7.01
CA GLN A 89 4.89 -58.35 -5.89
C GLN A 89 3.59 -58.98 -6.38
N ASN A 90 3.12 -60.01 -5.68
CA ASN A 90 1.80 -60.60 -5.92
C ASN A 90 0.74 -59.89 -5.07
N ASN A 91 -0.03 -58.99 -5.69
CA ASN A 91 -0.94 -58.06 -5.01
C ASN A 91 -1.96 -58.72 -4.06
N THR A 92 -2.34 -59.98 -4.29
CA THR A 92 -3.28 -60.70 -3.42
C THR A 92 -2.66 -61.12 -2.07
N GLU A 93 -1.34 -61.29 -2.03
CA GLU A 93 -0.58 -61.76 -0.86
C GLU A 93 0.08 -60.61 -0.08
N VAL A 94 0.36 -59.49 -0.75
CA VAL A 94 1.14 -58.35 -0.20
C VAL A 94 0.34 -57.07 0.03
N GLU A 95 -1.00 -57.13 0.05
CA GLU A 95 -1.83 -55.93 0.23
C GLU A 95 -1.42 -55.15 1.50
N GLY A 96 -0.95 -53.91 1.31
CA GLY A 96 -0.48 -53.01 2.37
C GLY A 96 1.01 -53.14 2.75
N ALA A 97 1.79 -53.95 2.04
CA ALA A 97 3.23 -54.12 2.31
C ALA A 97 4.10 -53.14 1.53
N VAL A 98 5.11 -52.57 2.18
CA VAL A 98 6.19 -51.81 1.53
C VAL A 98 7.32 -52.79 1.21
N SER A 99 7.75 -52.87 -0.05
CA SER A 99 8.87 -53.75 -0.47
C SER A 99 10.04 -52.99 -1.05
N VAL A 100 11.24 -53.46 -0.74
CA VAL A 100 12.50 -52.94 -1.30
C VAL A 100 13.42 -54.12 -1.61
N GLY A 101 14.12 -54.09 -2.73
CA GLY A 101 15.08 -55.14 -3.09
C GLY A 101 16.16 -54.64 -4.05
N GLN A 102 17.33 -55.25 -3.98
CA GLN A 102 18.46 -54.94 -4.85
C GLN A 102 19.31 -56.17 -5.13
N LEU A 103 19.85 -56.25 -6.35
CA LEU A 103 20.82 -57.26 -6.77
C LEU A 103 22.16 -56.57 -7.02
N ASN A 104 23.14 -56.85 -6.16
CA ASN A 104 24.47 -56.25 -6.22
C ASN A 104 25.53 -57.30 -6.63
N LYS A 105 26.35 -56.96 -7.62
CA LYS A 105 27.40 -57.87 -8.16
C LYS A 105 28.60 -58.04 -7.22
N ASN A 106 28.86 -57.03 -6.39
CA ASN A 106 30.07 -56.91 -5.57
C ASN A 106 29.78 -56.73 -4.07
N GLY A 107 28.51 -56.64 -3.69
CA GLY A 107 28.05 -56.46 -2.30
C GLY A 107 26.88 -57.38 -1.97
N GLU A 108 26.19 -57.09 -0.87
CA GLU A 108 25.01 -57.86 -0.43
C GLU A 108 23.81 -57.59 -1.34
N SER A 109 23.14 -58.67 -1.74
CA SER A 109 21.85 -58.60 -2.44
C SER A 109 20.73 -58.95 -1.48
N PHE A 110 19.60 -58.26 -1.54
CA PHE A 110 18.49 -58.52 -0.62
C PHE A 110 17.13 -58.25 -1.25
N LEU A 111 16.10 -58.81 -0.62
CA LEU A 111 14.69 -58.52 -0.86
C LEU A 111 13.98 -58.46 0.49
N SER A 112 13.29 -57.35 0.76
CA SER A 112 12.67 -57.04 2.04
C SER A 112 11.22 -56.57 1.87
N LEU A 113 10.35 -56.99 2.79
CA LEU A 113 8.91 -56.71 2.85
C LEU A 113 8.55 -56.23 4.26
N GLN A 114 7.84 -55.12 4.38
CA GLN A 114 7.32 -54.60 5.65
C GLN A 114 5.80 -54.42 5.58
N PHE A 115 5.07 -55.16 6.42
CA PHE A 115 3.62 -55.05 6.57
C PHE A 115 3.27 -54.16 7.75
N MET A 116 2.32 -53.23 7.57
CA MET A 116 1.74 -52.45 8.67
C MET A 116 0.47 -53.15 9.17
N TYR A 117 0.36 -53.32 10.49
CA TYR A 117 -0.72 -54.02 11.17
C TYR A 117 -1.00 -55.42 10.58
N PRO A 118 -0.02 -56.35 10.66
CA PRO A 118 -0.12 -57.66 10.04
C PRO A 118 -1.35 -58.46 10.51
N VAL A 119 -1.96 -59.17 9.57
CA VAL A 119 -3.19 -59.96 9.78
C VAL A 119 -2.90 -61.46 9.70
N GLN A 120 -3.86 -62.28 10.13
CA GLN A 120 -3.74 -63.76 10.16
C GLN A 120 -3.26 -64.37 8.83
N ARG A 121 -3.64 -63.79 7.68
CA ARG A 121 -3.22 -64.30 6.37
C ARG A 121 -1.71 -64.20 6.14
N MET A 122 -0.93 -63.49 6.95
CA MET A 122 0.53 -63.32 6.80
C MET A 122 1.34 -64.36 7.60
N VAL A 123 0.65 -65.24 8.33
CA VAL A 123 1.23 -66.35 9.09
C VAL A 123 1.67 -67.46 8.13
N GLY A 124 2.74 -68.18 8.48
CA GLY A 124 3.22 -69.31 7.68
C GLY A 124 4.73 -69.33 7.52
N ILE A 125 5.19 -70.25 6.69
CA ILE A 125 6.61 -70.45 6.41
C ILE A 125 6.97 -69.65 5.18
N TYR A 126 7.85 -68.68 5.39
CA TYR A 126 8.47 -67.96 4.29
C TYR A 126 9.72 -68.69 3.87
N LYS A 127 9.87 -68.83 2.56
CA LYS A 127 11.01 -69.39 1.88
C LYS A 127 11.62 -68.29 1.05
N CYS A 128 12.92 -68.09 1.16
CA CYS A 128 13.67 -67.31 0.22
C CYS A 128 14.48 -68.22 -0.70
N GLU A 129 14.47 -67.91 -1.99
CA GLU A 129 15.18 -68.62 -3.05
C GLU A 129 16.05 -67.63 -3.83
N ALA A 130 17.35 -67.89 -3.89
CA ALA A 130 18.31 -67.10 -4.66
C ALA A 130 18.71 -67.92 -5.89
N HIS A 131 18.38 -67.42 -7.08
CA HIS A 131 18.64 -68.12 -8.34
C HIS A 131 19.83 -67.52 -9.08
N GLY A 132 20.76 -68.39 -9.46
CA GLY A 132 22.02 -67.97 -10.05
C GLY A 132 22.68 -69.06 -10.90
N MET A 133 23.93 -68.80 -11.26
CA MET A 133 24.84 -69.76 -11.87
C MET A 133 25.95 -70.11 -10.89
N SER A 134 26.29 -71.39 -10.82
CA SER A 134 27.46 -71.87 -10.09
C SER A 134 28.76 -71.40 -10.73
N PRO A 135 29.91 -71.52 -10.03
CA PRO A 135 31.23 -71.27 -10.63
C PRO A 135 31.53 -72.11 -11.88
N SER A 136 30.87 -73.27 -12.04
CA SER A 136 30.99 -74.14 -13.23
C SER A 136 30.04 -73.76 -14.37
N GLY A 137 29.29 -72.64 -14.24
CA GLY A 137 28.37 -72.14 -15.25
C GLY A 137 27.03 -72.86 -15.33
N LYS A 138 26.71 -73.73 -14.37
CA LYS A 138 25.42 -74.44 -14.31
C LYS A 138 24.40 -73.65 -13.47
N PRO A 139 23.10 -73.66 -13.80
CA PRO A 139 22.07 -73.09 -12.92
C PRO A 139 22.12 -73.72 -11.52
N ALA A 140 22.03 -72.88 -10.49
CA ALA A 140 22.01 -73.29 -9.09
C ALA A 140 21.04 -72.41 -8.29
N THR A 141 20.56 -72.93 -7.16
CA THR A 141 19.63 -72.21 -6.28
C THR A 141 20.01 -72.46 -4.82
N GLU A 142 20.07 -71.39 -4.05
CA GLU A 142 20.25 -71.39 -2.59
C GLU A 142 18.93 -71.02 -1.94
N ASN A 143 18.59 -71.68 -0.82
CA ASN A 143 17.31 -71.47 -0.14
C ASN A 143 17.50 -71.26 1.36
N SER A 144 16.65 -70.42 1.96
CA SER A 144 16.56 -70.20 3.41
C SER A 144 15.08 -70.08 3.84
N PHE A 145 14.75 -70.46 5.08
CA PHE A 145 13.36 -70.52 5.55
C PHE A 145 13.19 -69.92 6.94
N LYS A 146 12.05 -69.28 7.19
CA LYS A 146 11.68 -68.76 8.50
C LYS A 146 10.16 -68.83 8.71
N ASN A 147 9.72 -69.07 9.94
CA ASN A 147 8.31 -69.24 10.27
C ASN A 147 7.77 -68.02 11.03
N VAL A 148 6.66 -67.47 10.56
CA VAL A 148 5.84 -66.48 11.28
C VAL A 148 4.72 -67.22 12.00
N LYS A 149 4.67 -67.11 13.33
CA LYS A 149 3.61 -67.68 14.16
C LYS A 149 2.54 -66.66 14.49
N MET A 150 1.35 -67.14 14.82
CA MET A 150 0.26 -66.31 15.32
C MET A 150 0.06 -66.52 16.81
N ARG A 151 -0.25 -65.45 17.52
CA ARG A 151 -0.81 -65.50 18.86
C ARG A 151 -2.19 -64.86 18.85
N ASN A 152 -3.17 -65.59 19.36
CA ASN A 152 -4.54 -65.10 19.48
C ASN A 152 -4.61 -64.05 20.59
N LEU A 153 -5.43 -63.03 20.36
CA LEU A 153 -5.68 -61.98 21.33
C LEU A 153 -6.30 -62.56 22.61
N ASP A 154 -5.77 -62.13 23.75
CA ASP A 154 -6.37 -62.37 25.06
C ASP A 154 -7.26 -61.17 25.45
N PHE A 155 -8.41 -61.45 26.09
CA PHE A 155 -9.34 -60.42 26.58
C PHE A 155 -8.65 -59.41 27.53
N THR A 156 -7.64 -59.86 28.27
CA THR A 156 -6.83 -59.02 29.16
C THR A 156 -6.09 -57.92 28.40
N SER A 157 -5.55 -58.25 27.22
CA SER A 157 -4.78 -57.32 26.38
C SER A 157 -5.66 -56.18 25.82
N VAL A 158 -6.88 -56.52 25.40
CA VAL A 158 -7.86 -55.54 24.90
C VAL A 158 -8.32 -54.59 26.02
N ALA A 159 -8.56 -55.12 27.22
CA ALA A 159 -8.94 -54.32 28.38
C ALA A 159 -7.83 -53.34 28.80
N GLU A 160 -6.57 -53.74 28.69
CA GLU A 160 -5.42 -52.89 29.00
C GLU A 160 -5.29 -51.74 28.00
N GLN A 161 -5.45 -51.99 26.70
CA GLN A 161 -5.47 -50.94 25.68
C GLN A 161 -6.62 -49.94 25.88
N LEU A 162 -7.84 -50.43 26.21
CA LEU A 162 -8.98 -49.55 26.50
C LEU A 162 -8.73 -48.64 27.72
N LYS A 163 -8.05 -49.15 28.74
CA LYS A 163 -7.65 -48.37 29.91
C LYS A 163 -6.66 -47.26 29.52
N LEU A 164 -5.67 -47.57 28.70
CA LEU A 164 -4.68 -46.60 28.20
C LEU A 164 -5.35 -45.49 27.38
N ILE A 165 -6.26 -45.87 26.47
CA ILE A 165 -7.03 -44.91 25.66
C ILE A 165 -7.85 -43.96 26.55
N LYS A 166 -8.52 -44.47 27.59
CA LYS A 166 -9.28 -43.63 28.53
C LYS A 166 -8.41 -42.62 29.26
N ILE A 167 -7.24 -43.04 29.75
CA ILE A 167 -6.30 -42.16 30.44
C ILE A 167 -5.80 -41.08 29.47
N GLN A 168 -5.43 -41.47 28.25
CA GLN A 168 -4.97 -40.54 27.24
C GLN A 168 -6.06 -39.55 26.83
N SER A 169 -7.29 -40.01 26.64
CA SER A 169 -8.44 -39.16 26.36
C SER A 169 -8.69 -38.13 27.47
N ALA A 170 -8.68 -38.56 28.73
CA ALA A 170 -8.85 -37.64 29.87
C ALA A 170 -7.73 -36.59 29.93
N LYS A 171 -6.49 -36.99 29.66
CA LYS A 171 -5.34 -36.08 29.60
C LYS A 171 -5.51 -35.07 28.47
N THR A 172 -5.85 -35.51 27.27
CA THR A 172 -6.07 -34.64 26.11
C THR A 172 -7.20 -33.64 26.34
N ILE A 173 -8.30 -34.06 26.98
CA ILE A 173 -9.41 -33.15 27.34
C ILE A 173 -8.92 -32.06 28.30
N SER A 174 -8.12 -32.43 29.31
CA SER A 174 -7.56 -31.46 30.26
C SER A 174 -6.67 -30.41 29.56
N GLU A 175 -5.77 -30.87 28.69
CA GLU A 175 -4.88 -29.99 27.92
C GLU A 175 -5.66 -29.05 26.98
N ILE A 176 -6.73 -29.54 26.36
CA ILE A 176 -7.60 -28.73 25.51
C ILE A 176 -8.32 -27.66 26.34
N ASN A 177 -8.86 -28.02 27.49
CA ASN A 177 -9.58 -27.08 28.36
C ASN A 177 -8.66 -25.93 28.83
N GLU A 178 -7.43 -26.24 29.22
CA GLU A 178 -6.45 -25.22 29.61
C GLU A 178 -6.12 -24.27 28.45
N ARG A 179 -5.96 -24.78 27.23
CA ARG A 179 -5.72 -23.96 26.03
C ARG A 179 -6.91 -23.04 25.74
N ILE A 180 -8.13 -23.54 25.83
CA ILE A 180 -9.35 -22.76 25.60
C ILE A 180 -9.46 -21.61 26.61
N ILE A 181 -9.25 -21.89 27.90
CA ILE A 181 -9.30 -20.87 28.96
C ILE A 181 -8.26 -19.78 28.70
N LYS A 182 -7.03 -20.18 28.36
CA LYS A 182 -5.95 -19.24 28.04
C LYS A 182 -6.34 -18.34 26.86
N GLN A 183 -6.76 -18.92 25.74
CA GLN A 183 -7.19 -18.15 24.56
C GLN A 183 -8.36 -17.21 24.87
N ALA A 184 -9.34 -17.65 25.66
CA ALA A 184 -10.48 -16.82 26.06
C ALA A 184 -10.03 -15.59 26.86
N SER A 185 -9.09 -15.78 27.81
CA SER A 185 -8.54 -14.66 28.60
C SER A 185 -7.73 -13.67 27.77
N GLU A 186 -6.95 -14.17 26.81
CA GLU A 186 -6.18 -13.33 25.88
C GLU A 186 -7.10 -12.49 24.99
N PHE A 187 -8.16 -13.11 24.46
CA PHE A 187 -9.16 -12.44 23.65
C PHE A 187 -9.91 -11.33 24.44
N GLN A 188 -10.28 -11.60 25.69
CA GLN A 188 -10.92 -10.59 26.54
C GLN A 188 -9.99 -9.40 26.81
N LYS A 189 -8.69 -9.65 27.03
CA LYS A 189 -7.70 -8.59 27.24
C LYS A 189 -7.53 -7.74 25.99
N GLU A 190 -7.43 -8.36 24.82
CA GLU A 190 -7.33 -7.64 23.54
C GLU A 190 -8.57 -6.78 23.29
N LYS A 191 -9.76 -7.33 23.54
CA LYS A 191 -11.02 -6.58 23.43
C LYS A 191 -11.02 -5.35 24.34
N GLY A 192 -10.69 -5.52 25.62
CA GLY A 192 -10.64 -4.41 26.58
C GLY A 192 -9.65 -3.31 26.18
N LEU A 193 -8.49 -3.69 25.62
CA LEU A 193 -7.51 -2.72 25.12
C LEU A 193 -8.04 -1.93 23.92
N LYS A 194 -8.74 -2.59 23.00
CA LYS A 194 -9.38 -1.93 21.84
C LYS A 194 -10.50 -1.00 22.26
N ASP A 195 -11.31 -1.38 23.26
CA ASP A 195 -12.39 -0.53 23.78
C ASP A 195 -11.84 0.75 24.40
N VAL A 196 -10.76 0.67 25.20
CA VAL A 196 -10.09 1.85 25.78
C VAL A 196 -9.50 2.76 24.69
N ALA A 197 -8.87 2.17 23.67
CA ALA A 197 -8.33 2.95 22.54
C ALA A 197 -9.45 3.65 21.75
N LEU A 198 -10.58 2.98 21.56
CA LEU A 198 -11.74 3.53 20.86
C LEU A 198 -12.36 4.70 21.63
N ASP A 199 -12.50 4.59 22.95
CA ASP A 199 -12.98 5.68 23.80
C ASP A 199 -12.02 6.89 23.79
N GLY A 200 -10.71 6.63 23.76
CA GLY A 200 -9.69 7.67 23.59
C GLY A 200 -9.88 8.46 22.29
N LEU A 201 -10.00 7.75 21.17
CA LEU A 201 -10.26 8.37 19.86
C LEU A 201 -11.59 9.13 19.82
N ARG A 202 -12.64 8.61 20.48
CA ARG A 202 -13.93 9.28 20.55
C ARG A 202 -13.85 10.60 21.31
N ASN A 203 -13.11 10.65 22.42
CA ASN A 203 -12.92 11.86 23.19
C ASN A 203 -12.13 12.91 22.41
N GLU A 204 -11.08 12.51 21.70
CA GLU A 204 -10.31 13.41 20.84
C GLU A 204 -11.18 14.01 19.73
N LEU A 205 -12.03 13.19 19.10
CA LEU A 205 -12.99 13.65 18.09
C LEU A 205 -13.97 14.70 18.63
N VAL A 206 -14.45 14.54 19.86
CA VAL A 206 -15.35 15.52 20.51
C VAL A 206 -14.64 16.85 20.72
N VAL A 207 -13.40 16.84 21.23
CA VAL A 207 -12.60 18.06 21.43
C VAL A 207 -12.36 18.76 20.09
N LYS A 208 -11.94 18.02 19.07
CA LYS A 208 -11.69 18.58 17.73
C LYS A 208 -12.93 19.17 17.08
N ASN A 209 -14.09 18.54 17.27
CA ASN A 209 -15.36 19.09 16.78
C ASN A 209 -15.72 20.41 17.48
N GLN A 210 -15.43 20.54 18.78
CA GLN A 210 -15.66 21.80 19.50
C GLN A 210 -14.73 22.91 18.97
N GLU A 211 -13.44 22.63 18.77
CA GLU A 211 -12.50 23.60 18.17
C GLU A 211 -12.97 24.09 16.79
N ILE A 212 -13.55 23.21 15.96
CA ILE A 212 -14.10 23.58 14.66
C ILE A 212 -15.31 24.52 14.80
N LEU A 213 -16.17 24.31 15.79
CA LEU A 213 -17.32 25.17 16.05
C LEU A 213 -16.86 26.57 16.50
N ASP A 214 -15.88 26.63 17.39
CA ASP A 214 -15.32 27.89 17.89
C ASP A 214 -14.67 28.68 16.74
N LEU A 215 -13.92 28.01 15.85
CA LEU A 215 -13.34 28.63 14.66
C LEU A 215 -14.39 29.18 13.71
N LYS A 216 -15.51 28.47 13.50
CA LYS A 216 -16.62 28.94 12.67
C LYS A 216 -17.26 30.21 13.23
N GLN A 217 -17.38 30.30 14.55
CA GLN A 217 -17.90 31.50 15.20
C GLN A 217 -16.98 32.71 14.96
N VAL A 218 -15.68 32.55 15.22
CA VAL A 218 -14.68 33.61 15.00
C VAL A 218 -14.68 34.07 13.54
N LEU A 219 -14.80 33.14 12.59
CA LEU A 219 -14.88 33.48 11.17
C LEU A 219 -16.14 34.31 10.84
N GLY A 220 -17.28 33.98 11.45
CA GLY A 220 -18.53 34.74 11.28
C GLY A 220 -18.44 36.17 11.84
N GLU A 221 -17.82 36.33 13.00
CA GLU A 221 -17.58 37.64 13.63
C GLU A 221 -16.62 38.49 12.79
N LEU A 222 -15.54 37.88 12.29
CA LEU A 222 -14.58 38.55 11.42
C LEU A 222 -15.24 39.03 10.12
N ASN A 223 -16.02 38.17 9.46
CA ASN A 223 -16.74 38.52 8.24
C ASN A 223 -17.68 39.72 8.46
N THR A 224 -18.46 39.69 9.54
CA THR A 224 -19.39 40.77 9.89
C THR A 224 -18.65 42.08 10.14
N THR A 225 -17.54 42.03 10.87
CA THR A 225 -16.71 43.20 11.17
C THR A 225 -16.13 43.81 9.90
N THR A 226 -15.57 42.99 9.02
CA THR A 226 -14.99 43.44 7.74
C THR A 226 -16.04 44.07 6.83
N VAL A 227 -17.22 43.45 6.68
CA VAL A 227 -18.31 44.00 5.86
C VAL A 227 -18.77 45.35 6.40
N ASN A 228 -18.93 45.48 7.73
CA ASN A 228 -19.32 46.75 8.35
C ASN A 228 -18.27 47.84 8.17
N PHE A 229 -16.99 47.48 8.28
CA PHE A 229 -15.88 48.40 8.05
C PHE A 229 -15.86 48.90 6.60
N ILE A 230 -15.96 48.01 5.61
CA ILE A 230 -16.01 48.37 4.19
C ILE A 230 -17.21 49.27 3.91
N LYS A 231 -18.40 48.94 4.46
CA LYS A 231 -19.60 49.76 4.31
C LYS A 231 -19.40 51.16 4.87
N ALA A 232 -18.79 51.29 6.06
CA ALA A 232 -18.52 52.57 6.68
C ALA A 232 -17.48 53.39 5.89
N LEU A 233 -16.43 52.75 5.37
CA LEU A 233 -15.45 53.40 4.50
C LEU A 233 -16.08 53.90 3.20
N ASN A 234 -16.88 53.07 2.53
CA ASN A 234 -17.56 53.46 1.29
C ASN A 234 -18.51 54.64 1.54
N ALA A 235 -19.28 54.62 2.63
CA ALA A 235 -20.15 55.75 2.98
C ALA A 235 -19.36 57.06 3.22
N ARG A 236 -18.18 56.99 3.84
CA ARG A 236 -17.28 58.14 4.02
C ARG A 236 -16.69 58.61 2.70
N LEU A 237 -16.27 57.70 1.83
CA LEU A 237 -15.73 58.01 0.51
C LEU A 237 -16.78 58.72 -0.35
N GLU A 238 -18.00 58.19 -0.40
CA GLU A 238 -19.13 58.80 -1.13
C GLU A 238 -19.48 60.18 -0.57
N SER A 239 -19.54 60.31 0.76
CA SER A 239 -19.78 61.60 1.40
C SER A 239 -18.71 62.62 1.04
N SER A 240 -17.42 62.23 1.08
CA SER A 240 -16.29 63.07 0.68
C SER A 240 -16.40 63.47 -0.79
N SER A 241 -16.68 62.51 -1.69
CA SER A 241 -16.83 62.77 -3.12
C SER A 241 -17.91 63.82 -3.42
N GLN A 242 -19.07 63.75 -2.75
CA GLN A 242 -20.15 64.72 -2.92
C GLN A 242 -19.78 66.14 -2.48
N TRP A 243 -18.88 66.29 -1.50
CA TRP A 243 -18.35 67.59 -1.08
C TRP A 243 -17.31 68.15 -2.05
N PHE A 244 -16.50 67.28 -2.67
CA PHE A 244 -15.43 67.70 -3.58
C PHE A 244 -15.90 67.89 -5.03
N PHE A 245 -16.95 67.18 -5.46
CA PHE A 245 -17.33 67.12 -6.88
C PHE A 245 -18.82 67.33 -7.16
N LYS A 246 -19.10 67.99 -8.28
CA LYS A 246 -20.35 67.82 -9.01
C LYS A 246 -20.22 66.59 -9.90
N VAL A 247 -21.25 65.76 -9.96
CA VAL A 247 -21.21 64.46 -10.65
C VAL A 247 -22.17 64.44 -11.84
N SER A 248 -21.70 63.98 -13.00
CA SER A 248 -22.52 63.85 -14.20
C SER A 248 -23.47 62.65 -14.16
N PRO A 249 -24.48 62.61 -15.05
CA PRO A 249 -25.11 61.36 -15.47
C PRO A 249 -24.09 60.34 -15.99
N VAL A 250 -24.48 59.07 -16.08
CA VAL A 250 -23.63 58.03 -16.66
C VAL A 250 -23.55 58.23 -18.18
N TYR A 251 -22.34 58.24 -18.73
CA TYR A 251 -22.07 58.25 -20.17
C TYR A 251 -21.18 57.05 -20.51
N LYS A 252 -21.66 56.17 -21.39
CA LYS A 252 -20.95 54.94 -21.84
C LYS A 252 -20.27 54.15 -20.70
N GLY A 253 -20.93 54.03 -19.54
CA GLY A 253 -20.43 53.29 -18.38
C GLY A 253 -19.48 54.06 -17.45
N ARG A 254 -19.32 55.36 -17.66
CA ARG A 254 -18.42 56.24 -16.89
C ARG A 254 -19.19 57.46 -16.36
N ARG A 255 -18.61 58.15 -15.39
CA ARG A 255 -19.12 59.43 -14.86
C ARG A 255 -18.00 60.44 -14.79
N TYR A 256 -18.37 61.71 -14.95
CA TYR A 256 -17.44 62.84 -14.85
C TYR A 256 -17.70 63.61 -13.56
N TYR A 257 -16.62 63.99 -12.90
CA TYR A 257 -16.61 64.61 -11.58
C TYR A 257 -15.90 65.95 -11.70
N LEU A 258 -16.67 67.04 -11.66
CA LEU A 258 -16.17 68.41 -11.77
C LEU A 258 -15.87 68.95 -10.37
N SER A 259 -14.65 69.42 -10.14
CA SER A 259 -14.24 69.91 -8.82
C SER A 259 -15.04 71.13 -8.34
N GLN A 260 -15.28 71.23 -7.02
CA GLN A 260 -16.08 72.28 -6.37
C GLN A 260 -15.25 73.31 -5.56
N GLN A 261 -14.05 72.99 -5.07
CA GLN A 261 -13.23 73.87 -4.22
C GLN A 261 -12.04 74.51 -4.99
N ASP A 262 -11.59 75.70 -4.56
CA ASP A 262 -10.72 76.68 -5.28
C ASP A 262 -9.51 77.14 -4.43
N PRO A 263 -8.41 77.73 -4.99
CA PRO A 263 -8.36 78.54 -6.21
C PRO A 263 -7.22 78.27 -7.21
N VAL A 264 -6.36 77.28 -6.96
CA VAL A 264 -5.19 76.98 -7.78
C VAL A 264 -5.34 75.58 -8.35
N VAL A 265 -5.40 75.47 -9.67
CA VAL A 265 -5.35 74.17 -10.33
C VAL A 265 -3.91 73.88 -10.71
N ARG A 266 -3.37 72.84 -10.06
CA ARG A 266 -2.11 72.20 -10.44
C ARG A 266 -2.43 70.87 -11.07
N SER A 267 -1.90 70.64 -12.27
CA SER A 267 -2.18 69.44 -13.05
C SER A 267 -1.91 68.15 -12.28
N GLU A 268 -0.79 68.09 -11.55
CA GLU A 268 -0.43 66.91 -10.75
C GLU A 268 -1.35 66.69 -9.55
N GLU A 269 -1.73 67.76 -8.84
CA GLU A 269 -2.64 67.66 -7.68
C GLU A 269 -4.05 67.26 -8.14
N ALA A 270 -4.49 67.78 -9.28
CA ALA A 270 -5.76 67.41 -9.89
C ALA A 270 -5.78 65.94 -10.32
N MET A 271 -4.73 65.47 -10.99
CA MET A 271 -4.58 64.06 -11.37
C MET A 271 -4.56 63.15 -10.14
N ALA A 272 -3.74 63.47 -9.13
CA ALA A 272 -3.68 62.71 -7.89
C ALA A 272 -5.05 62.64 -7.19
N THR A 273 -5.82 63.74 -7.24
CA THR A 273 -7.18 63.76 -6.70
C THR A 273 -8.10 62.82 -7.48
N CYS A 274 -8.07 62.84 -8.81
CA CYS A 274 -8.86 61.91 -9.62
C CYS A 274 -8.50 60.45 -9.34
N VAL A 275 -7.20 60.13 -9.21
CA VAL A 275 -6.70 58.79 -8.85
C VAL A 275 -7.18 58.36 -7.47
N PHE A 276 -7.19 59.27 -6.49
CA PHE A 276 -7.68 58.97 -5.14
C PHE A 276 -9.14 58.48 -5.12
N TYR A 277 -9.99 58.99 -6.04
CA TYR A 277 -11.38 58.55 -6.18
C TYR A 277 -11.57 57.42 -7.21
N GLY A 278 -10.49 56.81 -7.69
CA GLY A 278 -10.53 55.65 -8.59
C GLY A 278 -10.70 55.97 -10.08
N GLY A 279 -10.36 57.20 -10.49
CA GLY A 279 -10.34 57.62 -11.89
C GLY A 279 -9.07 58.34 -12.28
N TYR A 280 -9.18 59.23 -13.27
CA TYR A 280 -8.08 60.03 -13.80
C TYR A 280 -8.64 61.35 -14.37
N LEU A 281 -7.78 62.30 -14.74
CA LEU A 281 -8.24 63.51 -15.43
C LEU A 281 -8.89 63.13 -16.77
N ALA A 282 -10.07 63.65 -17.05
CA ALA A 282 -10.91 63.18 -18.15
C ALA A 282 -10.21 63.20 -19.51
N GLU A 283 -10.32 62.09 -20.24
CA GLU A 283 -9.78 61.91 -21.59
C GLU A 283 -10.96 61.86 -22.55
N ILE A 284 -11.08 62.86 -23.43
CA ILE A 284 -12.27 63.03 -24.26
C ILE A 284 -12.03 62.40 -25.63
N ASP A 285 -12.56 61.21 -25.85
CA ASP A 285 -12.21 60.37 -27.00
C ASP A 285 -12.92 60.80 -28.29
N ASP A 286 -14.16 61.30 -28.18
CA ASP A 286 -15.02 61.63 -29.31
C ASP A 286 -15.81 62.94 -29.12
N MET A 287 -16.37 63.45 -30.24
CA MET A 287 -17.10 64.72 -30.24
C MET A 287 -18.43 64.61 -29.46
N GLU A 288 -19.04 63.43 -29.43
CA GLU A 288 -20.25 63.15 -28.66
C GLU A 288 -19.98 63.24 -27.15
N GLU A 289 -18.83 62.74 -26.70
CA GLU A 289 -18.35 62.84 -25.33
C GLU A 289 -18.03 64.28 -24.96
N HIS A 290 -17.34 65.01 -25.84
CA HIS A 290 -17.10 66.45 -25.66
C HIS A 290 -18.42 67.21 -25.46
N ALA A 291 -19.41 66.96 -26.33
CA ALA A 291 -20.72 67.59 -26.24
C ALA A 291 -21.45 67.23 -24.93
N PHE A 292 -21.36 65.96 -24.49
CA PHE A 292 -21.90 65.51 -23.20
C PHE A 292 -21.25 66.23 -22.03
N VAL A 293 -19.91 66.27 -21.98
CA VAL A 293 -19.13 66.94 -20.92
C VAL A 293 -19.42 68.43 -20.89
N VAL A 294 -19.43 69.10 -22.05
CA VAL A 294 -19.74 70.53 -22.16
C VAL A 294 -21.16 70.81 -21.67
N THR A 295 -22.13 69.97 -22.02
CA THR A 295 -23.52 70.08 -21.53
C THR A 295 -23.58 69.97 -20.01
N PHE A 296 -22.81 69.05 -19.42
CA PHE A 296 -22.72 68.87 -17.97
C PHE A 296 -22.07 70.07 -17.26
N ILE A 297 -20.89 70.52 -17.69
CA ILE A 297 -20.18 71.62 -17.01
C ILE A 297 -20.92 72.97 -17.15
N LYS A 298 -21.66 73.19 -18.25
CA LYS A 298 -22.48 74.39 -18.47
C LYS A 298 -23.63 74.55 -17.47
N GLN A 299 -23.97 73.50 -16.71
CA GLN A 299 -24.96 73.57 -15.62
C GLN A 299 -24.46 74.36 -14.42
N PHE A 300 -23.15 74.66 -14.36
CA PHE A 300 -22.50 75.33 -13.24
C PHE A 300 -21.85 76.65 -13.69
N SER A 301 -21.61 77.55 -12.72
CA SER A 301 -21.02 78.87 -12.94
C SER A 301 -19.86 79.13 -11.97
N GLY A 302 -19.12 80.22 -12.18
CA GLY A 302 -18.03 80.65 -11.29
C GLY A 302 -16.63 80.18 -11.71
N PHE A 303 -16.48 79.60 -12.90
CA PHE A 303 -15.20 79.22 -13.49
C PHE A 303 -15.24 79.44 -15.01
N ASN A 304 -14.06 79.57 -15.61
CA ASN A 304 -13.91 79.73 -17.07
C ASN A 304 -13.00 78.68 -17.71
N HIS A 305 -12.27 77.90 -16.91
CA HIS A 305 -11.33 76.89 -17.38
C HIS A 305 -11.62 75.56 -16.68
N VAL A 306 -11.53 74.45 -17.42
CA VAL A 306 -11.61 73.09 -16.86
C VAL A 306 -10.44 72.27 -17.40
N LEU A 307 -9.53 71.86 -16.51
CA LEU A 307 -8.41 70.99 -16.82
C LEU A 307 -8.91 69.59 -17.21
N LEU A 308 -8.31 69.05 -18.27
CA LEU A 308 -8.51 67.69 -18.78
C LEU A 308 -7.20 66.87 -18.70
N GLY A 309 -7.25 65.63 -19.18
CA GLY A 309 -6.15 64.67 -19.13
C GLY A 309 -5.09 64.81 -20.22
N GLY A 310 -5.23 65.74 -21.17
CA GLY A 310 -4.25 65.97 -22.24
C GLY A 310 -3.03 66.78 -21.80
N THR A 311 -1.83 66.36 -22.23
CA THR A 311 -0.56 67.06 -22.01
C THR A 311 0.46 66.76 -23.11
N ASP A 312 1.37 67.69 -23.36
CA ASP A 312 2.62 67.45 -24.10
C ASP A 312 3.87 67.75 -23.25
N GLU A 313 3.72 67.75 -21.92
CA GLU A 313 4.83 67.97 -20.99
C GLU A 313 5.92 66.90 -21.20
N GLY A 314 7.15 67.36 -21.43
CA GLY A 314 8.30 66.51 -21.76
C GLY A 314 8.41 66.09 -23.23
N HIS A 315 7.41 66.37 -24.07
CA HIS A 315 7.36 65.99 -25.48
C HIS A 315 6.64 67.06 -26.33
N GLU A 316 7.21 68.27 -26.37
CA GLU A 316 6.63 69.43 -27.08
C GLU A 316 6.05 69.08 -28.45
N GLY A 317 4.78 69.42 -28.67
CA GLY A 317 4.07 69.19 -29.93
C GLY A 317 3.50 67.77 -30.10
N LEU A 318 3.79 66.84 -29.18
CA LEU A 318 3.16 65.52 -29.10
C LEU A 318 2.20 65.47 -27.90
N TRP A 319 0.92 65.73 -28.17
CA TRP A 319 -0.12 65.70 -27.16
C TRP A 319 -0.63 64.29 -26.91
N LEU A 320 -0.55 63.86 -25.66
CA LEU A 320 -0.98 62.55 -25.20
C LEU A 320 -1.98 62.69 -24.05
N TYR A 321 -2.86 61.72 -23.97
CA TYR A 321 -3.68 61.48 -22.80
C TYR A 321 -2.88 60.81 -21.69
N ARG A 322 -2.88 61.38 -20.49
CA ARG A 322 -1.97 61.01 -19.41
C ARG A 322 -2.18 59.61 -18.83
N ASN A 323 -3.41 59.12 -18.80
CA ASN A 323 -3.75 57.82 -18.25
C ASN A 323 -3.70 56.72 -19.32
N SER A 324 -4.30 56.94 -20.49
CA SER A 324 -4.27 55.94 -21.57
C SER A 324 -2.95 55.93 -22.38
N ASN A 325 -2.16 57.00 -22.29
CA ASN A 325 -0.99 57.25 -23.12
C ASN A 325 -1.31 57.24 -24.63
N SER A 326 -2.58 57.49 -24.99
CA SER A 326 -3.03 57.55 -26.37
C SER A 326 -2.85 58.96 -26.93
N THR A 327 -2.73 59.06 -28.25
CA THR A 327 -2.57 60.36 -28.92
C THR A 327 -3.86 61.17 -28.84
N LEU A 328 -3.74 62.41 -28.41
CA LEU A 328 -4.85 63.33 -28.33
C LEU A 328 -5.34 63.66 -29.75
N PRO A 329 -6.65 63.50 -30.06
CA PRO A 329 -7.16 63.80 -31.39
C PRO A 329 -6.91 65.26 -31.77
N SER A 330 -6.54 65.54 -33.03
CA SER A 330 -6.20 66.91 -33.46
C SER A 330 -7.33 67.93 -33.31
N TRP A 331 -8.59 67.47 -33.30
CA TRP A 331 -9.75 68.33 -33.04
C TRP A 331 -9.92 68.67 -31.55
N ALA A 332 -9.34 67.87 -30.65
CA ALA A 332 -9.55 67.94 -29.21
C ALA A 332 -8.67 69.00 -28.53
N ILE A 333 -7.79 69.70 -29.25
CA ILE A 333 -7.06 70.84 -28.73
C ILE A 333 -6.69 71.84 -29.84
N THR A 334 -6.82 73.13 -29.55
CA THR A 334 -6.19 74.19 -30.35
C THR A 334 -4.89 74.62 -29.68
N GLN A 335 -3.76 74.31 -30.33
CA GLN A 335 -2.43 74.64 -29.82
C GLN A 335 -2.08 76.11 -30.06
N ARG A 336 -1.50 76.77 -29.05
CA ARG A 336 -0.82 78.06 -29.18
C ARG A 336 0.67 77.82 -29.37
N GLN A 337 1.36 78.80 -29.95
CA GLN A 337 2.81 78.67 -30.16
C GLN A 337 3.57 78.87 -28.85
N GLY A 338 4.39 77.88 -28.45
CA GLY A 338 5.43 78.02 -27.42
C GLY A 338 5.46 76.88 -26.40
N THR A 339 6.62 76.72 -25.75
CA THR A 339 6.96 75.53 -24.93
C THR A 339 6.53 75.60 -23.45
N LEU A 340 5.59 76.49 -23.12
CA LEU A 340 5.19 76.77 -21.72
C LEU A 340 3.76 76.34 -21.41
N TYR A 341 3.00 75.89 -22.42
CA TYR A 341 1.57 75.62 -22.34
C TYR A 341 1.29 74.12 -22.47
N ASN A 342 1.65 73.35 -21.44
CA ASN A 342 1.69 71.90 -21.59
C ASN A 342 0.43 71.16 -21.12
N CYS A 343 -0.66 71.88 -20.78
CA CYS A 343 -1.86 71.26 -20.22
C CYS A 343 -3.14 71.67 -20.96
N GLN A 344 -4.02 70.70 -21.20
CA GLN A 344 -5.27 70.88 -21.94
C GLN A 344 -6.38 71.43 -21.03
N TYR A 345 -7.01 72.54 -21.43
CA TYR A 345 -8.15 73.12 -20.72
C TYR A 345 -9.32 73.41 -21.66
N LEU A 346 -10.54 73.04 -21.26
CA LEU A 346 -11.75 73.60 -21.87
C LEU A 346 -11.91 75.06 -21.42
N TYR A 347 -12.16 75.97 -22.36
CA TYR A 347 -12.26 77.39 -22.08
C TYR A 347 -13.62 77.98 -22.45
N LYS A 348 -14.31 78.58 -21.48
CA LYS A 348 -15.63 79.18 -21.66
C LYS A 348 -15.67 80.27 -22.73
N GLY A 349 -14.62 81.09 -22.82
CA GLY A 349 -14.55 82.20 -23.78
C GLY A 349 -14.49 81.74 -25.24
N ASP A 350 -14.10 80.49 -25.47
CA ASP A 350 -14.05 79.86 -26.79
C ASP A 350 -15.12 78.76 -26.92
N ASN A 351 -16.31 79.01 -26.35
CA ASN A 351 -17.44 78.08 -26.31
C ASN A 351 -17.09 76.66 -25.80
N TRP A 352 -16.15 76.57 -24.85
CA TRP A 352 -15.63 75.32 -24.30
C TRP A 352 -14.90 74.43 -25.30
N ALA A 353 -14.31 75.02 -26.34
CA ALA A 353 -13.21 74.37 -27.05
C ALA A 353 -12.02 74.19 -26.09
N ALA A 354 -11.24 73.13 -26.33
CA ALA A 354 -10.03 72.87 -25.57
C ALA A 354 -8.84 73.63 -26.17
N LEU A 355 -8.06 74.25 -25.29
CA LEU A 355 -6.85 74.99 -25.61
C LEU A 355 -5.71 74.56 -24.69
N ASP A 356 -4.50 74.82 -25.13
CA ASP A 356 -3.30 74.64 -24.33
C ASP A 356 -3.15 75.79 -23.31
N SER A 357 -2.67 75.47 -22.12
CA SER A 357 -2.41 76.46 -21.07
C SER A 357 -1.35 75.96 -20.08
N HIS A 358 -0.98 76.82 -19.14
CA HIS A 358 -0.05 76.46 -18.09
C HIS A 358 -0.63 75.33 -17.24
N CYS A 359 0.20 74.35 -16.87
CA CYS A 359 -0.18 73.27 -15.95
C CYS A 359 -0.43 73.75 -14.51
N TYR A 360 -0.16 75.03 -14.26
CA TYR A 360 -0.50 75.77 -13.05
C TYR A 360 -1.35 76.97 -13.45
N LEU A 361 -2.62 76.98 -13.04
CA LEU A 361 -3.52 78.13 -13.22
C LEU A 361 -4.02 78.65 -11.88
N ASN A 362 -3.72 79.92 -11.63
CA ASN A 362 -4.29 80.71 -10.54
C ASN A 362 -4.96 81.94 -11.16
N LEU A 363 -6.25 81.79 -11.49
CA LEU A 363 -7.02 82.81 -12.20
C LEU A 363 -8.04 83.45 -11.25
N SER A 364 -8.03 84.77 -11.19
CA SER A 364 -9.02 85.58 -10.46
C SER A 364 -9.72 86.53 -11.45
N PRO A 365 -11.05 86.73 -11.36
CA PRO A 365 -11.98 86.22 -10.34
C PRO A 365 -12.57 84.83 -10.65
N PHE A 366 -12.21 84.22 -11.78
CA PHE A 366 -12.77 82.94 -12.23
C PHE A 366 -11.72 81.82 -12.15
N PRO A 367 -11.64 81.09 -11.03
CA PRO A 367 -10.67 80.02 -10.86
C PRO A 367 -10.92 78.89 -11.86
N ALA A 368 -9.86 78.13 -12.15
CA ALA A 368 -9.96 76.94 -12.97
C ALA A 368 -10.56 75.78 -12.16
N ARG A 369 -11.22 74.85 -12.84
CA ARG A 369 -11.63 73.54 -12.30
C ARG A 369 -10.83 72.44 -12.96
N PHE A 370 -11.01 71.22 -12.50
CA PHE A 370 -10.56 70.02 -13.20
C PHE A 370 -11.71 69.02 -13.27
N LEU A 371 -11.67 68.18 -14.29
CA LEU A 371 -12.66 67.15 -14.53
C LEU A 371 -12.00 65.78 -14.37
N CYS A 372 -12.51 64.97 -13.46
CA CYS A 372 -12.14 63.56 -13.40
C CYS A 372 -13.12 62.72 -14.20
N GLU A 373 -12.62 61.66 -14.80
CA GLU A 373 -13.39 60.57 -15.36
C GLU A 373 -13.19 59.33 -14.49
N ILE A 374 -14.30 58.80 -13.97
CA ILE A 374 -14.28 57.62 -13.10
C ILE A 374 -15.08 56.51 -13.80
N PRO A 375 -14.44 55.40 -14.21
CA PRO A 375 -15.13 54.23 -14.71
C PRO A 375 -16.07 53.68 -13.64
N LYS A 376 -17.30 53.32 -14.00
CA LYS A 376 -18.17 52.60 -13.07
C LYS A 376 -17.59 51.20 -12.89
N THR A 377 -16.97 50.95 -11.74
CA THR A 377 -16.65 49.58 -11.34
C THR A 377 -17.96 48.81 -11.20
N VAL A 378 -18.08 47.71 -11.93
CA VAL A 378 -19.12 46.71 -11.69
C VAL A 378 -18.69 46.00 -10.40
N ILE A 379 -19.16 46.50 -9.27
CA ILE A 379 -19.05 45.82 -7.97
C ILE A 379 -20.23 44.86 -7.83
#